data_AF-A0A2M9P7H0-F1
#
_entry.id   AF-A0A2M9P7H0-F1
#
_cell.length_a   1.000
_cell.length_b   1.000
_cell.length_c   1.000
_cell.angle_alpha   90.00
_cell.angle_beta   90.00
_cell.angle_gamma   90.00
#
_symmetry.space_group_name_H-M   'P 1'
#
loop_
_entity.id
_entity.type
_entity.pdbx_description
1 polymer ?
#
loop_
_entity_poly.entity_id
_entity_poly.type
_entity_poly.pdbx_seq_one_letter_code
_entity_poly.pdbx_strand_id
1 'polypeptide(L)' 'MLDGEAVVLDDRGMPDMARLRSSLAGGRGERFVCFAFDILHLDGFDMRPAPLVERKRLLDALLAGSSEALRLSEHLGLEG' A
#
# COMPACT_ATOMS: atom_id res chain seq x y z
N MET A 1 0.45 -11.64 2.68
CA MET A 1 0.87 -10.56 3.60
C MET A 1 1.61 -9.52 2.79
N LEU A 2 1.07 -8.31 2.76
CA LEU A 2 1.66 -7.18 2.05
C LEU A 2 2.31 -6.24 3.06
N ASP A 3 3.35 -5.53 2.61
CA ASP A 3 3.91 -4.39 3.32
C ASP A 3 3.52 -3.10 2.60
N GLY A 4 3.17 -2.07 3.36
CA GLY A 4 2.51 -0.88 2.82
C GLY A 4 2.22 0.21 3.83
N GLU A 5 1.77 1.35 3.33
CA GLU A 5 1.37 2.52 4.11
C GLU A 5 -0.13 2.79 3.98
N ALA A 6 -0.82 2.98 5.10
CA ALA A 6 -2.23 3.37 5.11
C ALA A 6 -2.35 4.90 5.22
N VAL A 7 -3.12 5.49 4.31
CA VAL A 7 -3.37 6.94 4.28
C VAL A 7 -4.86 7.22 4.19
N VAL A 8 -5.24 8.43 4.59
CA VAL A 8 -6.54 9.02 4.24
C VAL A 8 -6.27 10.06 3.16
N LEU A 9 -7.06 10.05 2.08
CA LEU A 9 -6.95 11.03 1.01
C LEU A 9 -8.01 12.12 1.18
N ASP A 10 -7.66 13.35 0.85
CA ASP A 10 -8.61 14.45 0.70
C ASP A 10 -9.37 14.35 -0.65
N ASP A 11 -10.27 15.29 -0.91
CA ASP A 11 -11.08 15.33 -2.13
C ASP A 11 -10.25 15.60 -3.41
N ARG A 12 -8.96 15.96 -3.25
CA ARG A 12 -8.00 16.15 -4.34
C ARG A 12 -7.09 14.93 -4.52
N GLY A 13 -7.29 13.87 -3.73
CA GLY A 13 -6.47 12.66 -3.76
C GLY A 13 -5.11 12.81 -3.06
N MET A 14 -4.93 13.86 -2.25
CA MET A 14 -3.68 14.10 -1.51
C MET A 14 -3.76 13.53 -0.09
N PRO A 15 -2.64 13.05 0.48
CA PRO A 15 -2.64 12.54 1.86
C PRO A 15 -3.05 13.60 2.90
N ASP A 16 -4.05 13.28 3.72
CA ASP A 16 -4.51 14.10 4.84
C ASP A 16 -4.14 13.45 6.19
N MET A 17 -3.01 13.90 6.73
CA MET A 17 -2.49 13.43 8.02
C MET A 17 -3.34 13.86 9.21
N ALA A 18 -4.11 14.95 9.11
CA ALA A 18 -4.99 15.39 10.18
C ALA A 18 -6.18 14.44 10.31
N ARG A 19 -6.81 14.10 9.18
CA ARG A 19 -7.88 13.08 9.13
C ARG A 19 -7.37 11.73 9.58
N LEU A 20 -6.21 11.28 9.08
CA LEU A 20 -5.61 10.01 9.49
C LEU A 20 -5.49 9.90 11.02
N ARG A 21 -4.93 10.91 11.68
CA ARG A 21 -4.82 10.95 13.15
C ARG A 21 -6.17 10.93 13.84
N SER A 22 -7.15 11.67 13.33
CA SER A 22 -8.50 11.70 13.87
C SER A 22 -9.19 10.33 13.77
N SER A 23 -9.03 9.64 12.63
CA SER A 23 -9.57 8.29 12.43
C SER A 23 -8.95 7.28 13.39
N LEU A 24 -7.63 7.33 13.56
CA LEU A 24 -6.92 6.45 14.50
C LEU A 24 -7.31 6.71 15.96
N ALA A 25 -7.66 7.95 16.31
CA ALA A 25 -8.13 8.32 17.65
C ALA A 25 -9.58 7.91 17.95
N GLY A 26 -10.24 7.16 17.05
CA GLY A 26 -11.62 6.67 17.22
C GLY A 26 -12.65 7.32 16.30
N GLY A 27 -12.22 8.18 15.37
CA GLY A 27 -13.06 8.70 14.29
C GLY A 27 -13.50 7.58 13.34
N ARG A 28 -14.78 7.24 13.34
CA ARG A 28 -15.37 6.26 12.40
C ARG A 28 -15.83 6.98 11.13
N GLY A 29 -15.50 6.44 9.95
CA GLY A 29 -16.11 6.85 8.68
C GLY A 29 -15.15 7.23 7.55
N GLU A 30 -13.86 7.39 7.82
CA GLU A 30 -12.90 7.72 6.77
C GLU A 30 -12.56 6.50 5.90
N ARG A 31 -12.45 6.72 4.58
CA ARG A 31 -11.98 5.70 3.65
C ARG A 31 -10.47 5.71 3.60
N PHE A 32 -9.86 4.66 4.15
CA PHE A 32 -8.43 4.43 4.05
C PHE A 32 -8.05 3.91 2.66
N VAL A 33 -6.90 4.36 2.18
CA VAL A 33 -6.21 3.79 1.02
C VAL A 33 -4.88 3.23 1.51
N CYS A 34 -4.62 1.97 1.18
CA CYS A 34 -3.35 1.32 1.44
C CYS A 34 -2.49 1.36 0.17
N PHE A 35 -1.28 1.89 0.29
CA PHE A 35 -0.25 1.85 -0.73
C PHE A 35 0.73 0.74 -0.39
N ALA A 36 0.64 -0.40 -1.09
CA ALA A 36 1.54 -1.53 -0.91
C ALA A 36 2.82 -1.36 -1.73
N PHE A 37 3.97 -1.68 -1.15
CA PHE A 37 5.27 -1.57 -1.81
C PHE A 37 6.07 -2.89 -1.82
N ASP A 38 5.66 -3.91 -1.05
CA ASP A 38 6.28 -5.24 -1.07
C ASP A 38 5.26 -6.35 -0.74
N ILE A 39 5.58 -7.57 -1.18
CA ILE A 39 4.87 -8.79 -0.81
C ILE A 39 5.80 -9.69 -0.01
N LEU A 40 5.44 -9.91 1.26
CA LEU A 40 6.27 -10.68 2.17
C LEU A 40 5.87 -12.15 2.22
N HIS A 41 4.59 -12.45 2.10
CA HIS A 41 4.09 -13.83 2.03
C HIS A 41 2.94 -13.93 1.03
N LEU A 42 2.88 -15.03 0.28
CA LEU A 42 1.80 -15.37 -0.63
C LEU A 42 1.41 -16.83 -0.45
N ASP A 43 0.13 -17.13 -0.23
CA ASP A 43 -0.41 -18.50 -0.12
C ASP A 43 0.38 -19.45 0.79
N GLY A 44 0.87 -18.93 1.92
CA GLY A 44 1.66 -19.68 2.90
C GLY A 44 3.16 -19.74 2.61
N PHE A 45 3.63 -19.22 1.48
CA PHE A 45 5.05 -19.12 1.14
C PHE A 45 5.65 -17.80 1.63
N ASP A 46 6.84 -17.89 2.22
CA ASP A 46 7.66 -16.73 2.53
C ASP A 46 8.37 -16.24 1.27
N MET A 47 8.06 -15.02 0.85
CA MET A 47 8.59 -14.40 -0.36
C MET A 47 9.91 -13.67 -0.10
N ARG A 48 10.27 -13.38 1.15
CA ARG A 48 11.47 -12.60 1.52
C ARG A 48 12.78 -13.15 0.95
N PRO A 49 12.99 -14.48 0.75
CA PRO A 49 14.18 -15.00 0.10
C PRO A 49 14.31 -14.64 -1.39
N ALA A 50 13.21 -14.30 -2.08
CA ALA A 50 13.24 -13.89 -3.48
C ALA A 50 13.78 -12.45 -3.65
N PRO A 51 14.41 -12.12 -4.78
CA PRO A 51 14.86 -10.75 -5.06
C PRO A 51 13.72 -9.73 -4.98
N LEU A 52 13.99 -8.54 -4.45
CA LEU A 52 12.99 -7.46 -4.30
C LEU A 52 12.29 -7.13 -5.63
N VAL A 53 13.03 -7.13 -6.74
CA VAL A 53 12.46 -6.86 -8.06
C VAL A 53 11.39 -7.87 -8.46
N GLU A 54 11.60 -9.16 -8.16
CA GLU A 54 10.63 -10.22 -8.44
C GLU A 54 9.41 -10.10 -7.53
N ARG A 55 9.61 -9.76 -6.25
CA ARG A 55 8.51 -9.50 -5.31
C ARG A 55 7.64 -8.33 -5.77
N LYS A 56 8.27 -7.22 -6.19
CA LYS A 56 7.56 -6.05 -6.73
C LYS A 56 6.79 -6.36 -8.01
N ARG A 57 7.39 -7.13 -8.93
CA ARG A 57 6.72 -7.57 -10.17
C ARG A 57 5.48 -8.42 -9.86
N LEU A 58 5.60 -9.35 -8.91
CA LEU A 58 4.48 -10.17 -8.48
C LEU A 58 3.41 -9.34 -7.78
N LEU A 59 3.81 -8.39 -6.93
CA LEU A 59 2.88 -7.47 -6.27
C LEU A 59 2.10 -6.65 -7.30
N ASP A 60 2.76 -6.07 -8.29
CA ASP A 60 2.13 -5.32 -9.38
C ASP A 60 1.09 -6.17 -10.13
N ALA A 61 1.47 -7.40 -10.51
CA ALA A 61 0.55 -8.34 -11.16
C ALA A 61 -0.67 -8.71 -10.30
N LEU A 62 -0.49 -8.85 -8.98
CA LEU A 62 -1.58 -9.14 -8.04
C LEU A 62 -2.52 -7.95 -7.84
N LEU A 63 -2.01 -6.72 -7.95
CA LEU A 63 -2.77 -5.49 -7.75
C LEU A 63 -3.42 -4.95 -9.03
N ALA A 64 -3.08 -5.47 -10.21
CA ALA A 64 -3.66 -5.04 -11.49
C ALA A 64 -5.21 -5.13 -11.56
N GLY A 65 -5.86 -5.85 -10.65
CA GLY A 65 -7.31 -5.93 -10.50
C GLY A 65 -7.83 -5.63 -9.09
N SER A 66 -7.02 -5.04 -8.21
CA SER A 66 -7.45 -4.73 -6.84
C SER A 66 -8.39 -3.53 -6.81
N SER A 67 -9.10 -3.36 -5.68
CA SER A 67 -9.94 -2.18 -5.47
C SER A 67 -9.10 -0.92 -5.30
N GLU A 68 -9.69 0.26 -5.51
CA GLU A 68 -9.02 1.54 -5.30
C GLU A 68 -8.52 1.77 -3.86
N ALA A 69 -8.98 0.98 -2.89
CA ALA A 69 -8.53 1.02 -1.51
C ALA A 69 -7.16 0.35 -1.30
N LEU A 70 -6.66 -0.42 -2.28
CA LEU A 70 -5.34 -1.03 -2.26
C LEU A 70 -4.63 -0.72 -3.58
N ARG A 71 -3.61 0.13 -3.51
CA ARG A 71 -2.86 0.63 -4.66
C ARG A 71 -1.40 0.20 -4.55
N LEU A 72 -0.75 -0.02 -5.69
CA LEU A 72 0.69 -0.14 -5.72
C LEU A 72 1.29 1.24 -5.42
N SER A 73 2.25 1.31 -4.50
CA SER A 73 3.07 2.51 -4.32
C SER A 73 4.03 2.60 -5.50
N GLU A 74 3.85 3.59 -6.36
CA GLU A 74 4.83 3.86 -7.42
C GLU A 74 6.17 4.17 -6.74
N HIS A 75 7.17 3.38 -7.10
CA HIS A 75 8.52 3.61 -6.62
C HIS A 75 8.97 4.98 -7.19
N LEU A 76 8.96 6.02 -6.36
CA LEU A 76 9.80 7.19 -6.57
C LEU A 76 11.24 6.68 -6.55
N GLY A 77 11.75 6.31 -7.72
CA GLY A 77 13.15 6.00 -7.94
C GLY A 77 13.94 7.25 -7.59
N LEU A 78 14.35 7.37 -6.33
CA LEU A 78 15.54 8.12 -6.00
C LEU A 78 16.70 7.30 -6.52
N GLU A 79 16.94 7.41 -7.83
CA GLU A 79 18.26 7.14 -8.38
C GLU A 79 19.18 8.22 -7.80
N GLY A 80 20.12 7.79 -6.96
CA GLY A 80 21.21 8.59 -6.40
C GLY A 80 22.47 7.75 -6.40
#